data_AF-A0A258B2U7-F1
#
_entry.id   AF-A0A258B2U7-F1
#
_cell.length_a   1.000
_cell.length_b   1.000
_cell.length_c   1.000
_cell.angle_alpha   90.00
_cell.angle_beta   90.00
_cell.angle_gamma   90.00
#
_symmetry.space_group_name_H-M   'P 1'
#
loop_
_entity.id
_entity.type
_entity.pdbx_description
1 polymer ?
#
loop_
_entity_poly.entity_id
_entity_poly.type
_entity_poly.pdbx_seq_one_letter_code
_entity_poly.pdbx_strand_id
1 'polypeptide(L)'
;MSKIIGIDLGTTNSCVAVMDGKNPKVIENAEGVRTTPSVVAIMDDGERLVGQPAKRQAVTNPSNTFFAIKRLIGRKSNDPMVEKDKGMVPYEISKGPNGDAWVKAHGKDYSPQQISAFILTKLKEDAEAYLGETVTQAVITVPAYFNDAQRQATKDAGKIAGLEVLRIINEPTAAALAYGLDKDHNKKIAVYDLGGGTFDVSILEIGDGVFEVKSTNGDTFLGGEDFDMRVVDYLADEFKKENGVDLRSDKLALQRLKEEAEKAKK
;
A
#
# COMPACT_ATOMS: atom_id res chain seq x y z
N MET A 1 -29.25 4.33 3.66
CA MET A 1 -28.07 3.63 4.21
C MET A 1 -26.90 4.07 3.38
N SER A 2 -25.86 4.63 3.99
CA SER A 2 -24.64 5.01 3.25
C SER A 2 -24.08 3.76 2.56
N LYS A 3 -23.61 3.92 1.32
CA LYS A 3 -22.92 2.84 0.60
C LYS A 3 -21.67 2.39 1.37
N ILE A 4 -21.45 1.08 1.42
CA ILE A 4 -20.21 0.48 1.90
C ILE A 4 -19.23 0.43 0.73
N ILE A 5 -18.03 0.98 0.91
CA ILE A 5 -16.95 0.92 -0.10
C ILE A 5 -16.01 -0.25 0.19
N GLY A 6 -15.49 -0.87 -0.87
CA GLY A 6 -14.38 -1.82 -0.81
C GLY A 6 -13.08 -1.10 -1.14
N ILE A 7 -12.11 -1.13 -0.23
CA ILE A 7 -10.80 -0.50 -0.43
C ILE A 7 -9.72 -1.59 -0.47
N ASP A 8 -9.01 -1.63 -1.58
CA ASP A 8 -7.71 -2.27 -1.64
C ASP A 8 -6.63 -1.27 -1.21
N LEU A 9 -6.07 -1.46 -0.01
CA LEU A 9 -5.00 -0.63 0.53
C LEU A 9 -3.65 -1.29 0.24
N GLY A 10 -3.11 -1.11 -0.96
CA GLY A 10 -1.86 -1.76 -1.36
C GLY A 10 -0.59 -1.01 -0.94
N THR A 11 0.56 -1.69 -1.02
CA THR A 11 1.87 -1.11 -0.69
C THR A 11 2.27 0.02 -1.62
N THR A 12 2.04 -0.13 -2.93
CA THR A 12 2.44 0.84 -3.96
C THR A 12 1.26 1.62 -4.50
N ASN A 13 0.12 0.95 -4.70
CA ASN A 13 -1.12 1.57 -5.19
C ASN A 13 -2.29 1.09 -4.34
N SER A 14 -3.31 1.93 -4.24
CA SER A 14 -4.58 1.60 -3.64
C SER A 14 -5.72 1.80 -4.64
N CYS A 15 -6.81 1.09 -4.42
CA CYS A 15 -7.99 1.09 -5.30
C CYS A 15 -9.26 1.12 -4.45
N VAL A 16 -10.30 1.79 -4.92
CA VAL A 16 -11.61 1.81 -4.26
C VAL A 16 -12.70 1.41 -5.23
N ALA A 17 -13.65 0.59 -4.75
CA ALA A 17 -14.76 0.08 -5.51
C ALA A 17 -16.06 0.13 -4.71
N VAL A 18 -17.18 0.14 -5.43
CA VAL A 18 -18.55 0.09 -4.88
C VAL A 18 -19.37 -0.97 -5.59
N MET A 19 -20.45 -1.40 -4.94
CA MET A 19 -21.49 -2.19 -5.61
C MET A 19 -22.51 -1.26 -6.27
N ASP A 20 -22.54 -1.29 -7.60
CA ASP A 20 -23.56 -0.66 -8.43
C ASP A 20 -24.64 -1.71 -8.79
N GLY A 21 -25.68 -1.77 -7.97
CA GLY A 21 -26.62 -2.88 -7.97
C GLY A 21 -25.91 -4.19 -7.62
N LYS A 22 -25.84 -5.12 -8.59
CA LYS A 22 -25.15 -6.42 -8.45
C LYS A 22 -23.71 -6.40 -8.96
N ASN A 23 -23.30 -5.34 -9.67
CA ASN A 23 -22.02 -5.29 -10.35
C ASN A 23 -21.01 -4.50 -9.51
N PRO A 24 -19.80 -5.03 -9.25
CA PRO A 24 -18.73 -4.24 -8.67
C PRO A 24 -18.24 -3.21 -9.69
N LYS A 25 -17.98 -1.98 -9.24
CA LYS A 25 -17.42 -0.91 -10.06
C LYS A 25 -16.27 -0.25 -9.34
N VAL A 26 -15.11 -0.22 -10.00
CA VAL A 26 -13.94 0.55 -9.56
C VAL A 26 -14.19 2.03 -9.85
N ILE A 27 -13.88 2.89 -8.88
CA ILE A 27 -14.07 4.33 -8.97
C ILE A 27 -12.77 4.97 -9.46
N GLU A 28 -12.90 5.91 -10.39
CA GLU A 28 -11.79 6.78 -10.81
C GLU A 28 -11.58 7.87 -9.75
N ASN A 29 -10.33 8.13 -9.40
CA ASN A 29 -9.98 9.22 -8.50
C ASN A 29 -10.13 10.59 -9.17
N ALA A 30 -9.96 11.66 -8.40
CA ALA A 30 -9.96 13.04 -8.90
C ALA A 30 -8.98 13.29 -10.07
N GLU A 31 -7.93 12.46 -10.20
CA GLU A 31 -6.94 12.51 -11.28
C GLU A 31 -7.35 11.72 -12.54
N GLY A 32 -8.52 11.08 -12.56
CA GLY A 32 -9.06 10.34 -13.70
C GLY A 32 -8.47 8.94 -13.89
N VAL A 33 -7.83 8.37 -12.87
CA VAL A 33 -7.25 7.02 -12.92
C VAL A 33 -7.88 6.12 -11.87
N ARG A 34 -7.88 4.80 -12.11
CA ARG A 34 -8.56 3.81 -11.25
C ARG A 34 -7.77 3.35 -10.03
N THR A 35 -6.54 3.79 -9.91
CA THR A 35 -5.68 3.47 -8.77
C THR A 35 -4.97 4.74 -8.30
N THR A 36 -4.88 4.91 -7.00
CA THR A 36 -4.19 6.03 -6.36
C THR A 36 -2.85 5.53 -5.82
N PRO A 37 -1.70 6.14 -6.14
CA PRO A 37 -0.44 5.79 -5.52
C PRO A 37 -0.53 5.85 -3.98
N SER A 38 -0.02 4.83 -3.29
CA SER A 38 0.02 4.78 -1.82
C SER A 38 1.17 5.64 -1.29
N VAL A 39 1.13 6.94 -1.64
CA VAL A 39 2.19 7.91 -1.38
C VAL A 39 1.58 9.13 -0.69
N VAL A 40 2.23 9.60 0.38
CA VAL A 40 1.83 10.79 1.13
C VAL A 40 3.02 11.70 1.31
N ALA A 41 2.88 12.98 1.01
CA ALA A 41 3.90 13.98 1.29
C ALA A 41 3.39 15.02 2.27
N ILE A 42 4.25 15.42 3.20
CA ILE A 42 3.99 16.53 4.13
C ILE A 42 4.85 17.72 3.68
N MET A 43 4.19 18.81 3.31
CA MET A 43 4.82 20.05 2.89
C MET A 43 5.26 20.87 4.11
N ASP A 44 6.15 21.84 3.90
CA ASP A 44 6.74 22.67 4.97
C ASP A 44 5.69 23.48 5.74
N ASP A 45 4.60 23.87 5.07
CA ASP A 45 3.45 24.58 5.67
C ASP A 45 2.44 23.63 6.36
N GLY A 46 2.71 22.32 6.33
CA GLY A 46 1.85 21.28 6.89
C GLY A 46 0.76 20.79 5.94
N GLU A 47 0.69 21.28 4.69
CA GLU A 47 -0.17 20.72 3.65
C GLU A 47 0.16 19.24 3.44
N ARG A 48 -0.87 18.43 3.25
CA ARG A 48 -0.74 17.00 2.98
C ARG A 48 -1.13 16.72 1.54
N LEU A 49 -0.17 16.24 0.76
CA LEU A 49 -0.44 15.72 -0.58
C LEU A 49 -0.58 14.20 -0.49
N VAL A 50 -1.53 13.63 -1.24
CA VAL A 50 -1.76 12.17 -1.27
C VAL A 50 -1.92 11.73 -2.72
N GLY A 51 -1.38 10.56 -3.07
CA GLY A 51 -1.55 9.99 -4.40
C GLY A 51 -0.59 10.59 -5.43
N GLN A 52 -1.12 10.92 -6.61
CA GLN A 52 -0.32 11.39 -7.73
C GLN A 52 0.39 12.73 -7.47
N PRO A 53 -0.23 13.73 -6.81
CA PRO A 53 0.46 14.95 -6.39
C PRO A 53 1.68 14.66 -5.48
N ALA A 54 1.53 13.79 -4.49
CA ALA A 54 2.62 13.39 -3.59
C ALA A 54 3.75 12.69 -4.36
N LYS A 55 3.40 11.75 -5.26
CA LYS A 55 4.40 11.04 -6.08
C LYS A 55 5.20 11.99 -6.97
N ARG A 56 4.58 13.01 -7.57
CA ARG A 56 5.27 13.96 -8.47
C ARG A 56 6.36 14.78 -7.81
N GLN A 57 6.17 15.18 -6.55
CA GLN A 57 7.13 16.01 -5.82
C GLN A 57 8.17 15.20 -5.02
N ALA A 58 8.11 13.86 -5.06
CA ALA A 58 8.95 12.99 -4.25
C ALA A 58 10.46 13.22 -4.49
N VAL A 59 10.86 13.52 -5.73
CA VAL A 59 12.25 13.84 -6.10
C VAL A 59 12.80 15.06 -5.34
N THR A 60 11.98 16.08 -5.12
CA THR A 60 12.39 17.34 -4.49
C THR A 60 12.18 17.35 -2.98
N ASN A 61 11.38 16.44 -2.44
CA ASN A 61 11.08 16.32 -1.02
C ASN A 61 11.16 14.86 -0.51
N PRO A 62 12.28 14.15 -0.73
CA PRO A 62 12.33 12.71 -0.48
C PRO A 62 12.24 12.37 1.02
N SER A 63 12.70 13.25 1.91
CA SER A 63 12.69 12.96 3.36
C SER A 63 11.32 13.10 4.01
N ASN A 64 10.38 13.84 3.41
CA ASN A 64 9.01 14.03 3.93
C ASN A 64 7.93 13.44 2.99
N THR A 65 8.35 12.57 2.06
CA THR A 65 7.46 11.83 1.18
C THR A 65 7.51 10.35 1.53
N PHE A 66 6.39 9.85 2.05
CA PHE A 66 6.22 8.50 2.55
C PHE A 66 5.56 7.61 1.50
N PHE A 67 6.16 6.45 1.26
CA PHE A 67 5.67 5.41 0.36
C PHE A 67 6.01 4.05 0.98
N ALA A 68 5.41 2.96 0.48
CA ALA A 68 5.62 1.61 1.03
C ALA A 68 5.37 1.46 2.55
N ILE A 69 4.62 2.39 3.17
CA ILE A 69 4.34 2.42 4.62
C ILE A 69 3.63 1.16 5.10
N LYS A 70 2.92 0.45 4.22
CA LYS A 70 2.33 -0.86 4.50
C LYS A 70 3.37 -1.90 4.95
N ARG A 71 4.65 -1.75 4.57
CA ARG A 71 5.76 -2.59 5.07
C ARG A 71 6.06 -2.33 6.55
N LEU A 72 5.74 -1.15 7.09
CA LEU A 72 5.99 -0.75 8.48
C LEU A 72 4.78 -0.94 9.41
N ILE A 73 3.56 -0.96 8.86
CA ILE A 73 2.32 -1.00 9.66
C ILE A 73 2.31 -2.22 10.60
N GLY A 74 2.07 -1.98 11.89
CA GLY A 74 2.03 -3.03 12.92
C GLY A 74 3.38 -3.67 13.28
N ARG A 75 4.51 -3.11 12.81
CA ARG A 75 5.86 -3.61 13.14
C ARG A 75 6.53 -2.82 14.26
N LYS A 76 7.47 -3.48 14.95
CA LYS A 76 8.38 -2.85 15.92
C LYS A 76 9.58 -2.24 15.21
N SER A 77 10.14 -1.17 15.78
CA SER A 77 11.31 -0.49 15.21
C SER A 77 12.60 -1.32 15.20
N ASN A 78 12.63 -2.42 15.96
CA ASN A 78 13.70 -3.41 16.00
C ASN A 78 13.40 -4.70 15.20
N ASP A 79 12.29 -4.73 14.45
CA ASP A 79 12.00 -5.83 13.53
C ASP A 79 13.10 -5.84 12.43
N PRO A 80 13.73 -7.00 12.14
CA PRO A 80 14.74 -7.11 11.07
C PRO A 80 14.26 -6.58 9.71
N MET A 81 12.97 -6.69 9.41
CA MET A 81 12.38 -6.16 8.17
C MET A 81 12.37 -4.62 8.17
N VAL A 82 12.11 -4.00 9.32
CA VAL A 82 12.17 -2.54 9.47
C VAL A 82 13.62 -2.05 9.34
N GLU A 83 14.59 -2.82 9.84
CA GLU A 83 16.01 -2.49 9.65
C GLU A 83 16.41 -2.54 8.17
N LYS A 84 15.92 -3.52 7.41
CA LYS A 84 16.11 -3.56 5.96
C LYS A 84 15.45 -2.36 5.27
N ASP A 85 14.22 -2.01 5.64
CA ASP A 85 13.52 -0.85 5.06
C ASP A 85 14.27 0.48 5.31
N LYS A 86 14.94 0.67 6.46
CA LYS A 86 15.76 1.88 6.74
C LYS A 86 16.83 2.14 5.68
N GLY A 87 17.39 1.08 5.08
CA GLY A 87 18.34 1.19 3.97
C GLY A 87 17.67 1.42 2.60
N MET A 88 16.38 1.14 2.49
CA MET A 88 15.62 1.18 1.23
C MET A 88 14.81 2.46 1.05
N VAL A 89 14.64 3.30 2.06
CA VAL A 89 13.78 4.50 1.97
C VAL A 89 14.54 5.79 2.32
N PRO A 90 14.19 6.93 1.71
CA PRO A 90 14.91 8.19 1.95
C PRO A 90 14.45 8.95 3.22
N TYR A 91 13.24 8.64 3.70
CA TYR A 91 12.63 9.22 4.89
C TYR A 91 13.11 8.54 6.17
N GLU A 92 13.00 9.24 7.30
CA GLU A 92 13.42 8.72 8.59
C GLU A 92 12.37 7.74 9.15
N ILE A 93 12.80 6.52 9.48
CA ILE A 93 12.03 5.59 10.30
C ILE A 93 12.51 5.73 11.75
N SER A 94 11.64 6.29 12.60
CA SER A 94 11.92 6.56 14.01
C SER A 94 11.28 5.51 14.92
N LYS A 95 11.70 5.50 16.19
CA LYS A 95 11.08 4.67 17.23
C LYS A 95 9.92 5.45 17.83
N GLY A 96 8.70 4.99 17.58
CA GLY A 96 7.50 5.55 18.17
C GLY A 96 7.25 5.12 19.62
N PRO A 97 6.12 5.57 20.19
CA PRO A 97 5.59 5.05 21.44
C PRO A 97 5.56 3.51 21.43
N ASN A 98 5.83 2.89 22.57
CA ASN A 98 5.86 1.43 22.74
C ASN A 98 6.84 0.66 21.84
N GLY A 99 7.80 1.36 21.22
CA GLY A 99 8.81 0.75 20.36
C GLY A 99 8.33 0.40 18.96
N ASP A 100 7.19 0.93 18.52
CA ASP A 100 6.66 0.72 17.17
C ASP A 100 7.52 1.47 16.13
N ALA A 101 7.53 0.98 14.89
CA ALA A 101 8.17 1.67 13.76
C ALA A 101 7.30 2.85 13.32
N TRP A 102 7.80 4.08 13.48
CA TRP A 102 7.12 5.31 13.08
C TRP A 102 7.95 6.04 12.02
N VAL A 103 7.40 7.09 11.43
CA VAL A 103 8.10 7.95 10.46
C VAL A 103 8.06 9.39 10.90
N LYS A 104 9.01 10.20 10.42
CA LYS A 104 9.15 11.60 10.82
C LYS A 104 9.12 12.52 9.61
N ALA A 105 8.33 13.59 9.70
CA ALA A 105 8.35 14.71 8.75
C ALA A 105 8.37 16.02 9.52
N HIS A 106 9.25 16.96 9.13
CA HIS A 106 9.36 18.30 9.72
C HIS A 106 9.42 18.31 11.26
N GLY A 107 10.16 17.36 11.84
CA GLY A 107 10.30 17.25 13.29
C GLY A 107 9.14 16.57 14.02
N LYS A 108 8.05 16.22 13.32
CA LYS A 108 6.86 15.57 13.89
C LYS A 108 6.81 14.08 13.53
N ASP A 109 6.54 13.25 14.53
CA ASP A 109 6.38 11.82 14.36
C ASP A 109 4.95 11.45 13.92
N TYR A 110 4.85 10.48 13.02
CA TYR A 110 3.62 9.93 12.47
C TYR A 110 3.65 8.41 12.56
N SER A 111 2.56 7.81 13.01
CA SER A 111 2.41 6.36 12.97
C SER A 111 2.13 5.87 11.54
N PRO A 112 2.49 4.64 11.17
CA PRO A 112 2.11 4.05 9.89
C PRO A 112 0.59 4.04 9.67
N GLN A 113 -0.19 3.93 10.74
CA GLN A 113 -1.65 3.99 10.71
C GLN A 113 -2.13 5.39 10.32
N GLN A 114 -1.50 6.47 10.80
CA GLN A 114 -1.84 7.84 10.42
C GLN A 114 -1.53 8.08 8.94
N ILE A 115 -0.36 7.66 8.46
CA ILE A 115 -0.01 7.82 7.04
C ILE A 115 -0.95 7.01 6.15
N SER A 116 -1.25 5.77 6.53
CA SER A 116 -2.23 4.93 5.81
C SER A 116 -3.64 5.53 5.85
N ALA A 117 -4.02 6.17 6.97
CA ALA A 117 -5.30 6.86 7.08
C ALA A 117 -5.42 8.03 6.11
N PHE A 118 -4.35 8.77 5.82
CA PHE A 118 -4.38 9.82 4.81
C PHE A 118 -4.68 9.26 3.40
N ILE A 119 -4.17 8.07 3.08
CA ILE A 119 -4.49 7.35 1.84
C ILE A 119 -5.96 6.94 1.83
N LEU A 120 -6.45 6.35 2.93
CA LEU A 120 -7.85 5.93 3.07
C LEU A 120 -8.82 7.12 3.00
N THR A 121 -8.45 8.27 3.56
CA THR A 121 -9.23 9.51 3.48
C THR A 121 -9.37 9.98 2.03
N LYS A 122 -8.27 10.00 1.24
CA LYS A 122 -8.35 10.35 -0.18
C LYS A 122 -9.26 9.40 -0.96
N LEU A 123 -9.16 8.09 -0.72
CA LEU A 123 -10.01 7.08 -1.39
C LEU A 123 -11.49 7.21 -1.00
N LYS A 124 -11.75 7.54 0.28
CA LYS A 124 -13.09 7.87 0.76
C LYS A 124 -13.62 9.11 0.05
N GLU A 125 -12.86 10.19 -0.02
CA GLU A 125 -13.25 11.44 -0.69
C GLU A 125 -13.54 11.22 -2.18
N ASP A 126 -12.71 10.43 -2.88
CA ASP A 126 -12.94 10.06 -4.27
C ASP A 126 -14.26 9.27 -4.43
N ALA A 127 -14.56 8.35 -3.50
CA ALA A 127 -15.82 7.62 -3.50
C ALA A 127 -17.03 8.51 -3.18
N GLU A 128 -16.92 9.42 -2.21
CA GLU A 128 -17.96 10.38 -1.86
C GLU A 128 -18.26 11.33 -3.03
N ALA A 129 -17.23 11.82 -3.73
CA ALA A 129 -17.38 12.65 -4.91
C ALA A 129 -18.11 11.91 -6.05
N TYR A 130 -17.81 10.62 -6.25
CA TYR A 130 -18.48 9.78 -7.23
C TYR A 130 -19.95 9.49 -6.86
N LEU A 131 -20.22 9.20 -5.59
CA LEU A 131 -21.55 8.79 -5.11
C LEU A 131 -22.49 9.97 -4.85
N GLY A 132 -21.96 11.16 -4.57
CA GLY A 132 -22.73 12.33 -4.16
C GLY A 132 -23.29 12.25 -2.73
N GLU A 133 -22.77 11.35 -1.90
CA GLU A 133 -23.17 11.18 -0.50
C GLU A 133 -21.97 10.83 0.39
N THR A 134 -22.12 11.04 1.71
CA THR A 134 -21.09 10.71 2.70
C THR A 134 -20.94 9.19 2.86
N VAL A 135 -19.68 8.72 2.89
CA VAL A 135 -19.31 7.32 3.10
C VAL A 135 -18.72 7.17 4.50
N THR A 136 -19.31 6.27 5.28
CA THR A 136 -18.92 6.05 6.68
C THR A 136 -18.44 4.63 6.95
N GLN A 137 -18.59 3.70 6.00
CA GLN A 137 -18.35 2.28 6.23
C GLN A 137 -17.50 1.69 5.11
N ALA A 138 -16.55 0.82 5.46
CA ALA A 138 -15.67 0.19 4.49
C ALA A 138 -15.34 -1.28 4.82
N VAL A 139 -15.02 -2.02 3.76
CA VAL A 139 -14.24 -3.26 3.81
C VAL A 139 -12.84 -2.94 3.32
N ILE A 140 -11.80 -3.31 4.08
CA ILE A 140 -10.40 -2.99 3.76
C ILE A 140 -9.60 -4.28 3.59
N THR A 141 -8.78 -4.35 2.55
CA THR A 141 -7.90 -5.50 2.27
C THR A 141 -6.66 -5.50 3.17
N VAL A 142 -6.14 -6.69 3.43
CA VAL A 142 -4.79 -6.93 3.98
C VAL A 142 -4.19 -8.19 3.35
N PRO A 143 -2.86 -8.34 3.34
CA PRO A 143 -2.21 -9.57 2.92
C PRO A 143 -2.69 -10.75 3.75
N ALA A 144 -2.79 -11.94 3.15
CA ALA A 144 -3.28 -13.13 3.86
C ALA A 144 -2.41 -13.46 5.08
N TYR A 145 -1.10 -13.25 4.93
CA TYR A 145 -0.09 -13.54 5.93
C TYR A 145 0.13 -12.43 6.99
N PHE A 146 -0.68 -11.37 6.99
CA PHE A 146 -0.64 -10.37 8.06
C PHE A 146 -1.01 -10.98 9.42
N ASN A 147 -0.20 -10.66 10.44
CA ASN A 147 -0.45 -11.04 11.82
C ASN A 147 -1.50 -10.13 12.49
N ASP A 148 -1.87 -10.47 13.73
CA ASP A 148 -2.91 -9.74 14.49
C ASP A 148 -2.59 -8.25 14.69
N ALA A 149 -1.31 -7.90 14.95
CA ALA A 149 -0.90 -6.52 15.14
C ALA A 149 -1.04 -5.70 13.84
N GLN A 150 -0.65 -6.28 12.70
CA GLN A 150 -0.77 -5.62 11.39
C GLN A 150 -2.23 -5.46 10.97
N ARG A 151 -3.07 -6.47 11.22
CA ARG A 151 -4.53 -6.42 10.98
C ARG A 151 -5.19 -5.35 11.84
N GLN A 152 -4.87 -5.31 13.13
CA GLN A 152 -5.41 -4.30 14.04
C GLN A 152 -4.96 -2.89 13.65
N ALA A 153 -3.68 -2.71 13.32
CA ALA A 153 -3.16 -1.43 12.87
C ALA A 153 -3.82 -0.93 11.57
N THR A 154 -4.11 -1.83 10.62
CA THR A 154 -4.85 -1.49 9.40
C THR A 154 -6.29 -1.09 9.71
N LYS A 155 -6.95 -1.80 10.64
CA LYS A 155 -8.29 -1.43 11.13
C LYS A 155 -8.29 -0.06 11.81
N ASP A 156 -7.26 0.24 12.60
CA ASP A 156 -7.09 1.53 13.25
C ASP A 156 -6.87 2.66 12.24
N ALA A 157 -6.14 2.41 11.15
CA ALA A 157 -5.99 3.37 10.05
C ALA A 157 -7.35 3.73 9.43
N GLY A 158 -8.23 2.73 9.20
CA GLY A 158 -9.60 2.97 8.76
C GLY A 158 -10.40 3.83 9.73
N LYS A 159 -10.29 3.55 11.04
CA LYS A 159 -10.94 4.37 12.07
C LYS A 159 -10.44 5.81 12.10
N ILE A 160 -9.12 6.03 11.97
CA ILE A 160 -8.51 7.36 11.89
C ILE A 160 -9.01 8.13 10.64
N ALA A 161 -9.24 7.43 9.53
CA ALA A 161 -9.81 8.00 8.30
C ALA A 161 -11.32 8.28 8.38
N GLY A 162 -11.97 8.02 9.53
CA GLY A 162 -13.40 8.21 9.71
C GLY A 162 -14.25 7.15 9.00
N LEU A 163 -13.72 5.92 8.89
CA LEU A 163 -14.43 4.76 8.36
C LEU A 163 -14.68 3.74 9.48
N GLU A 164 -15.93 3.29 9.61
CA GLU A 164 -16.26 2.07 10.32
C GLU A 164 -15.81 0.87 9.47
N VAL A 165 -14.78 0.17 9.93
CA VAL A 165 -14.24 -0.99 9.24
C VAL A 165 -15.08 -2.22 9.58
N LEU A 166 -16.03 -2.54 8.70
CA LEU A 166 -16.96 -3.66 8.87
C LEU A 166 -16.28 -5.01 8.72
N ARG A 167 -15.25 -5.09 7.87
CA ARG A 167 -14.48 -6.29 7.62
C ARG A 167 -13.06 -5.94 7.20
N ILE A 168 -12.10 -6.68 7.75
CA ILE A 168 -10.78 -6.84 7.16
C ILE A 168 -10.83 -8.14 6.34
N ILE A 169 -10.55 -8.04 5.04
CA ILE A 169 -10.57 -9.18 4.12
C ILE A 169 -9.15 -9.47 3.62
N ASN A 170 -8.82 -10.75 3.44
CA ASN A 170 -7.54 -11.11 2.84
C ASN A 170 -7.56 -10.81 1.35
N GLU A 171 -6.49 -10.21 0.84
CA GLU A 171 -6.27 -9.89 -0.59
C GLU A 171 -6.59 -11.06 -1.53
N PRO A 172 -6.02 -12.27 -1.36
CA PRO A 172 -6.33 -13.37 -2.27
C PRO A 172 -7.78 -13.85 -2.16
N THR A 173 -8.43 -13.67 -1.01
CA THR A 173 -9.86 -13.97 -0.86
C THR A 173 -10.71 -12.94 -1.61
N ALA A 174 -10.36 -11.65 -1.54
CA ALA A 174 -11.05 -10.61 -2.32
C ALA A 174 -10.88 -10.83 -3.83
N ALA A 175 -9.68 -11.21 -4.28
CA ALA A 175 -9.42 -11.57 -5.66
C ALA A 175 -10.25 -12.80 -6.11
N ALA A 176 -10.35 -13.82 -5.26
CA ALA A 176 -11.18 -14.99 -5.52
C ALA A 176 -12.67 -14.65 -5.62
N LEU A 177 -13.19 -13.77 -4.75
CA LEU A 177 -14.56 -13.27 -4.82
C LEU A 177 -14.82 -12.55 -6.15
N ALA A 178 -13.90 -11.68 -6.56
CA ALA A 178 -14.00 -10.98 -7.85
C ALA A 178 -13.97 -11.96 -9.03
N TYR A 179 -13.14 -12.99 -8.99
CA TYR A 179 -13.06 -14.04 -10.03
C TYR A 179 -14.32 -14.92 -10.08
N GLY A 180 -14.89 -15.25 -8.92
CA GLY A 180 -15.98 -16.21 -8.75
C GLY A 180 -17.38 -15.63 -8.91
N LEU A 181 -17.54 -14.31 -8.95
CA LEU A 181 -18.85 -13.64 -8.97
C LEU A 181 -19.76 -14.12 -10.11
N ASP A 182 -19.19 -14.42 -11.28
CA ASP A 182 -19.93 -14.85 -12.49
C ASP A 182 -19.71 -16.33 -12.85
N LYS A 183 -19.24 -17.16 -11.91
CA LYS A 183 -18.85 -18.56 -12.20
C LYS A 183 -19.63 -19.58 -11.37
N ASP A 184 -20.50 -20.34 -12.04
CA ASP A 184 -21.39 -21.34 -11.42
C ASP A 184 -20.77 -22.74 -11.25
N HIS A 185 -19.44 -22.89 -11.18
CA HIS A 185 -18.83 -24.24 -11.19
C HIS A 185 -17.88 -24.43 -10.02
N ASN A 186 -18.03 -25.56 -9.33
CA ASN A 186 -17.10 -26.00 -8.28
C ASN A 186 -15.68 -26.14 -8.86
N LYS A 187 -14.76 -25.29 -8.41
CA LYS A 187 -13.39 -25.23 -8.91
C LYS A 187 -12.41 -25.02 -7.77
N LYS A 188 -11.28 -25.71 -7.87
CA LYS A 188 -10.09 -25.39 -7.09
C LYS A 188 -9.23 -24.42 -7.88
N ILE A 189 -8.88 -23.31 -7.26
CA ILE A 189 -8.03 -22.28 -7.86
C ILE A 189 -6.81 -22.01 -6.98
N ALA A 190 -5.74 -21.55 -7.62
CA ALA A 190 -4.62 -20.94 -6.95
C ALA A 190 -4.64 -19.43 -7.25
N VAL A 191 -4.65 -18.60 -6.22
CA VAL A 191 -4.42 -17.16 -6.34
C VAL A 191 -2.97 -16.92 -6.00
N TYR A 192 -2.20 -16.47 -6.99
CA TYR A 192 -0.82 -16.02 -6.85
C TYR A 192 -0.83 -14.49 -6.92
N ASP A 193 -0.51 -13.84 -5.81
CA ASP A 193 -0.54 -12.38 -5.68
C ASP A 193 0.86 -11.87 -5.33
N LEU A 194 1.51 -11.18 -6.27
CA LEU A 194 2.83 -10.59 -6.09
C LEU A 194 2.71 -9.08 -6.32
N GLY A 195 2.55 -8.35 -5.21
CA GLY A 195 2.38 -6.91 -5.20
C GLY A 195 3.70 -6.14 -5.10
N GLY A 196 3.58 -4.89 -4.68
CA GLY A 196 4.73 -3.99 -4.48
C GLY A 196 5.63 -4.39 -3.32
N GLY A 197 5.11 -4.98 -2.25
CA GLY A 197 5.93 -5.38 -1.10
C GLY A 197 5.50 -6.64 -0.37
N THR A 198 4.48 -7.33 -0.89
CA THR A 198 4.00 -8.60 -0.34
C THR A 198 3.79 -9.61 -1.45
N PHE A 199 4.00 -10.87 -1.11
CA PHE A 199 3.71 -12.03 -1.92
C PHE A 199 2.80 -12.96 -1.13
N ASP A 200 1.67 -13.35 -1.71
CA ASP A 200 0.76 -14.35 -1.16
C ASP A 200 0.44 -15.42 -2.22
N VAL A 201 0.32 -16.66 -1.78
CA VAL A 201 -0.25 -17.76 -2.56
C VAL A 201 -1.32 -18.46 -1.74
N SER A 202 -2.52 -18.57 -2.30
CA SER A 202 -3.65 -19.23 -1.64
C SER A 202 -4.31 -20.24 -2.55
N ILE A 203 -4.60 -21.43 -2.02
CA ILE A 203 -5.42 -22.44 -2.69
C ILE A 203 -6.84 -22.31 -2.14
N LEU A 204 -7.79 -22.06 -3.04
CA LEU A 204 -9.19 -21.89 -2.68
C LEU A 204 -10.06 -22.90 -3.43
N GLU A 205 -11.10 -23.36 -2.76
CA GLU A 205 -12.21 -24.06 -3.40
C GLU A 205 -13.39 -23.08 -3.48
N ILE A 206 -13.89 -22.87 -4.69
CA ILE A 206 -15.03 -22.01 -5.00
C ILE A 206 -16.15 -22.92 -5.46
N GLY A 207 -17.33 -22.81 -4.85
CA GLY A 207 -18.47 -23.62 -5.23
C GLY A 207 -19.75 -23.25 -4.50
N ASP A 208 -20.89 -23.24 -5.19
CA ASP A 208 -22.22 -22.98 -4.61
C ASP A 208 -22.29 -21.70 -3.74
N GLY A 209 -21.58 -20.64 -4.16
CA GLY A 209 -21.47 -19.37 -3.42
C GLY A 209 -20.57 -19.43 -2.17
N VAL A 210 -19.93 -20.57 -1.91
CA VAL A 210 -18.96 -20.78 -0.83
C VAL A 210 -17.55 -20.58 -1.37
N PHE A 211 -16.75 -19.87 -0.59
CA PHE A 211 -15.33 -19.64 -0.84
C PHE A 211 -14.55 -20.15 0.36
N GLU A 212 -13.83 -21.26 0.19
CA GLU A 212 -13.06 -21.88 1.27
C GLU A 212 -11.56 -21.82 0.96
N VAL A 213 -10.81 -21.18 1.84
CA VAL A 213 -9.34 -21.18 1.77
C VAL A 213 -8.84 -22.52 2.32
N LYS A 214 -8.23 -23.34 1.47
CA LYS A 214 -7.69 -24.66 1.86
C LYS A 214 -6.29 -24.54 2.44
N SER A 215 -5.49 -23.65 1.89
CA SER A 215 -4.15 -23.35 2.36
C SER A 215 -3.71 -21.97 1.89
N THR A 216 -2.87 -21.31 2.68
CA THR A 216 -2.27 -20.02 2.35
C THR A 216 -0.81 -20.02 2.79
N ASN A 217 0.06 -19.38 2.02
CA ASN A 217 1.47 -19.16 2.33
C ASN A 217 1.91 -17.87 1.64
N GLY A 218 3.08 -17.34 1.97
CA GLY A 218 3.54 -16.08 1.40
C GLY A 218 4.76 -15.50 2.11
N ASP A 219 5.14 -14.31 1.68
CA ASP A 219 6.16 -13.47 2.28
C ASP A 219 5.68 -12.02 2.33
N THR A 220 5.51 -11.50 3.55
CA THR A 220 5.06 -10.11 3.80
C THR A 220 6.13 -9.05 3.52
N PHE A 221 7.29 -9.45 2.99
CA PHE A 221 8.42 -8.57 2.71
C PHE A 221 9.13 -8.92 1.38
N LEU A 222 8.35 -9.39 0.40
CA LEU A 222 8.80 -9.68 -0.96
C LEU A 222 7.82 -9.04 -1.94
N GLY A 223 8.31 -8.16 -2.81
CA GLY A 223 7.49 -7.61 -3.90
C GLY A 223 8.27 -6.68 -4.81
N GLY A 224 7.56 -5.97 -5.68
CA GLY A 224 8.14 -5.08 -6.70
C GLY A 224 9.22 -4.10 -6.21
N GLU A 225 9.17 -3.60 -4.97
CA GLU A 225 10.19 -2.73 -4.37
C GLU A 225 11.55 -3.45 -4.24
N ASP A 226 11.55 -4.74 -3.91
CA ASP A 226 12.77 -5.54 -3.83
C ASP A 226 13.39 -5.74 -5.23
N PHE A 227 12.56 -5.79 -6.28
CA PHE A 227 13.00 -5.90 -7.67
C PHE A 227 13.57 -4.56 -8.14
N ASP A 228 12.91 -3.45 -7.79
CA ASP A 228 13.40 -2.10 -8.08
C ASP A 228 14.78 -1.88 -7.45
N MET A 229 14.97 -2.30 -6.20
CA MET A 229 16.28 -2.19 -5.55
C MET A 229 17.38 -3.02 -6.24
N ARG A 230 17.07 -4.19 -6.80
CA ARG A 230 18.06 -4.93 -7.60
C ARG A 230 18.49 -4.18 -8.85
N VAL A 231 17.56 -3.49 -9.52
CA VAL A 231 17.86 -2.66 -10.68
C VAL A 231 18.65 -1.42 -10.27
N VAL A 232 18.27 -0.77 -9.16
CA VAL A 232 18.99 0.39 -8.58
C VAL A 232 20.43 0.01 -8.23
N ASP A 233 20.64 -1.11 -7.54
CA ASP A 233 21.98 -1.56 -7.16
C ASP A 233 22.86 -1.80 -8.39
N TYR A 234 22.32 -2.47 -9.42
CA TYR A 234 23.02 -2.67 -10.69
C TYR A 234 23.40 -1.35 -11.35
N LEU A 235 22.45 -0.42 -11.51
CA LEU A 235 22.70 0.87 -12.16
C LEU A 235 23.69 1.75 -11.35
N ALA A 236 23.59 1.73 -10.02
CA ALA A 236 24.51 2.46 -9.16
C ALA A 236 25.94 1.90 -9.22
N ASP A 237 26.07 0.57 -9.26
CA ASP A 237 27.38 -0.09 -9.36
C ASP A 237 28.03 0.15 -10.73
N GLU A 238 27.27 0.10 -11.83
CA GLU A 238 27.77 0.44 -13.17
C GLU A 238 28.19 1.91 -13.25
N PHE A 239 27.35 2.84 -12.76
CA PHE A 239 27.68 4.26 -12.75
C PHE A 239 28.95 4.55 -11.94
N LYS A 240 29.14 3.87 -10.80
CA LYS A 240 30.33 3.98 -9.97
C LYS A 240 31.58 3.45 -10.67
N LYS A 241 31.48 2.35 -11.43
CA LYS A 241 32.60 1.83 -12.22
C LYS A 241 33.03 2.80 -13.32
N GLU A 242 32.06 3.40 -14.01
CA GLU A 242 32.33 4.31 -15.14
C GLU A 242 32.77 5.71 -14.69
N ASN A 243 32.19 6.24 -13.60
CA ASN A 243 32.31 7.65 -13.21
C ASN A 243 33.00 7.86 -11.85
N GLY A 244 33.27 6.79 -11.09
CA GLY A 244 33.90 6.86 -9.77
C GLY A 244 33.02 7.39 -8.63
N VAL A 245 31.73 7.64 -8.90
CA VAL A 245 30.79 8.25 -7.94
C VAL A 245 29.70 7.25 -7.56
N ASP A 246 29.43 7.11 -6.26
CA ASP A 246 28.35 6.25 -5.75
C ASP A 246 27.06 7.06 -5.58
N LEU A 247 26.08 6.85 -6.47
CA LEU A 247 24.81 7.60 -6.44
C LEU A 247 23.99 7.33 -5.18
N ARG A 248 24.25 6.23 -4.44
CA ARG A 248 23.51 5.88 -3.22
C ARG A 248 23.81 6.81 -2.05
N SER A 249 24.93 7.55 -2.06
CA SER A 249 25.25 8.49 -0.99
C SER A 249 24.50 9.81 -1.08
N ASP A 250 23.87 10.12 -2.21
CA ASP A 250 23.07 11.33 -2.41
C ASP A 250 21.58 10.99 -2.45
N LYS A 251 20.80 11.58 -1.55
CA LYS A 251 19.36 11.29 -1.43
C LYS A 251 18.56 11.67 -2.67
N LEU A 252 18.88 12.79 -3.33
CA LEU A 252 18.17 13.22 -4.53
C LEU A 252 18.53 12.35 -5.73
N ALA A 253 19.81 12.02 -5.88
CA ALA A 253 20.27 11.12 -6.94
C ALA A 253 19.66 9.72 -6.78
N LEU A 254 19.68 9.16 -5.57
CA LEU A 254 19.07 7.87 -5.28
C LEU A 254 17.56 7.86 -5.54
N GLN A 255 16.84 8.94 -5.18
CA GLN A 255 15.41 9.04 -5.45
C GLN A 255 15.11 9.05 -6.96
N ARG A 256 15.86 9.83 -7.74
CA ARG A 256 15.73 9.84 -9.22
C ARG A 256 16.06 8.47 -9.82
N LEU A 257 17.11 7.83 -9.32
CA LEU A 257 17.52 6.50 -9.78
C LEU A 257 16.44 5.46 -9.52
N LYS A 258 15.77 5.50 -8.35
CA LYS A 258 14.64 4.63 -8.03
C LYS A 258 13.46 4.82 -8.98
N GLU A 259 13.09 6.05 -9.27
CA GLU A 259 11.99 6.33 -10.19
C GLU A 259 12.27 5.82 -11.60
N GLU A 260 13.49 6.03 -12.11
CA GLU A 260 13.88 5.54 -13.43
C GLU A 260 14.07 4.01 -13.46
N ALA A 261 14.51 3.39 -12.35
CA ALA A 261 14.56 1.94 -12.22
C ALA A 261 13.16 1.30 -12.22
N GLU A 262 12.20 1.87 -11.47
CA GLU A 262 10.80 1.42 -11.48
C GLU A 262 10.20 1.55 -12.89
N LYS A 263 10.48 2.64 -13.60
CA LYS A 263 10.04 2.85 -14.99
C LYS A 263 10.67 1.83 -15.94
N ALA A 264 11.97 1.57 -15.83
CA ALA A 264 12.67 0.64 -16.69
C ALA A 264 12.23 -0.83 -16.47
N LYS A 265 11.77 -1.17 -15.27
CA LYS A 265 11.21 -2.49 -14.95
C LYS A 265 9.85 -2.75 -15.61
N LYS A 266 9.03 -1.70 -15.79
CA LYS A 266 7.66 -1.81 -16.34
C LYS A 266 7.65 -1.97 -17.85
#